data_AF-A0A5N5QB79-F1
#
_entry.id   AF-A0A5N5QB79-F1
#
_cell.length_a   1.000
_cell.length_b   1.000
_cell.length_c   1.000
_cell.angle_alpha   90.00
_cell.angle_beta   90.00
_cell.angle_gamma   90.00
#
_symmetry.space_group_name_H-M   'P 1'
#
loop_
_entity.id
_entity.type
_entity.pdbx_description
1 polymer ?
#
loop_
_entity_poly.entity_id
_entity_poly.type
_entity_poly.pdbx_seq_one_letter_code
_entity_poly.pdbx_strand_id
1 'polypeptide(L)'
;MHVPSTHVLETSHHELFQWSGYLETEMSTPPNASRNASNTFSRAKRRLLGLEDPVQIHFKAEWKEGNPLFDWLYRRRHLPIHMLQLRKERESPYFHEYIAFSLQKNGGCFRIDRRQRPDENAPMDSIYTNGVEPYDTIEQITSLDHSEYNTSDCLVAIEFKTDVDLDAIIRICRAIHQHPNAKVYTLQRYNCYFFAQTILLGTARWVITSNLEESRDTQGDPVLMFLYPYDH
;
A
#
# COMPACT_ATOMS: atom_id res chain seq x y z
N MET A 1 46.67 -58.70 -27.07
CA MET A 1 47.74 -57.79 -27.53
C MET A 1 47.76 -57.75 -29.05
N HIS A 2 47.19 -56.72 -29.67
CA HIS A 2 47.65 -56.14 -30.96
C HIS A 2 46.82 -54.89 -31.28
N VAL A 3 47.53 -53.78 -31.47
CA VAL A 3 47.16 -52.50 -32.14
C VAL A 3 47.35 -52.78 -33.67
N PRO A 4 46.82 -52.04 -34.70
CA PRO A 4 46.66 -50.57 -34.85
C PRO A 4 45.40 -50.15 -35.67
N SER A 5 45.11 -48.94 -36.19
CA SER A 5 45.85 -47.72 -36.58
C SER A 5 44.82 -46.61 -36.90
N THR A 6 44.92 -45.39 -36.35
CA THR A 6 45.36 -44.09 -36.96
C THR A 6 44.58 -43.52 -38.17
N HIS A 7 44.02 -42.30 -37.99
CA HIS A 7 44.30 -41.04 -38.72
C HIS A 7 43.15 -40.04 -38.44
N VAL A 8 43.35 -38.97 -37.66
CA VAL A 8 43.81 -37.61 -38.03
C VAL A 8 42.98 -36.98 -39.15
N LEU A 9 42.27 -35.88 -38.84
CA LEU A 9 42.33 -34.64 -39.61
C LEU A 9 41.76 -33.46 -38.80
N GLU A 10 42.56 -32.41 -38.83
CA GLU A 10 42.44 -31.08 -38.24
C GLU A 10 41.60 -30.16 -39.15
N THR A 11 41.39 -28.91 -38.72
CA THR A 11 40.71 -27.74 -39.39
C THR A 11 39.25 -27.54 -38.99
N SER A 12 38.73 -26.34 -38.70
CA SER A 12 39.27 -24.97 -38.79
C SER A 12 38.39 -24.00 -38.01
N HIS A 13 39.00 -22.92 -37.52
CA HIS A 13 38.35 -21.67 -37.11
C HIS A 13 37.43 -21.10 -38.20
N HIS A 14 36.18 -20.77 -37.83
CA HIS A 14 35.53 -19.48 -38.06
C HIS A 14 34.04 -19.61 -37.76
N GLU A 15 33.60 -19.14 -36.59
CA GLU A 15 32.27 -18.55 -36.46
C GLU A 15 32.30 -17.53 -35.31
N LEU A 16 32.50 -16.29 -35.73
CA LEU A 16 32.37 -15.09 -34.92
C LEU A 16 30.88 -14.87 -34.67
N PHE A 17 30.38 -15.26 -33.49
CA PHE A 17 29.15 -14.69 -32.96
C PHE A 17 29.50 -13.75 -31.80
N GLN A 18 29.31 -12.46 -32.07
CA GLN A 18 29.48 -11.36 -31.14
C GLN A 18 28.63 -11.58 -29.88
N TRP A 19 29.28 -11.96 -28.77
CA TRP A 19 28.75 -11.78 -27.43
C TRP A 19 29.22 -10.42 -26.91
N SER A 20 28.58 -9.35 -27.37
CA SER A 20 28.69 -8.04 -26.75
C SER A 20 27.30 -7.49 -26.52
N GLY A 21 26.82 -7.61 -25.28
CA GLY A 21 25.65 -6.86 -24.82
C GLY A 21 24.62 -7.68 -24.07
N TYR A 22 24.98 -8.18 -22.88
CA TYR A 22 24.01 -8.44 -21.79
C TYR A 22 24.76 -8.37 -20.46
N LEU A 23 25.25 -7.17 -20.14
CA LEU A 23 25.57 -6.77 -18.77
C LEU A 23 24.86 -5.44 -18.50
N GLU A 24 23.55 -5.41 -18.75
CA GLU A 24 22.69 -4.54 -17.94
C GLU A 24 22.35 -5.36 -16.70
N THR A 25 23.11 -5.10 -15.65
CA THR A 25 22.82 -5.48 -14.29
C THR A 25 21.41 -4.97 -13.97
N GLU A 26 20.38 -5.81 -14.14
CA GLU A 26 19.11 -5.60 -13.46
C GLU A 26 19.43 -5.52 -11.97
N MET A 27 19.53 -4.30 -11.44
CA MET A 27 19.49 -4.08 -10.02
C MET A 27 18.19 -4.71 -9.52
N SER A 28 18.34 -5.84 -8.85
CA SER A 28 17.24 -6.61 -8.26
C SER A 28 16.47 -5.67 -7.34
N THR A 29 15.35 -5.14 -7.83
CA THR A 29 14.47 -4.30 -7.02
C THR A 29 14.00 -5.17 -5.86
N PRO A 30 14.14 -4.70 -4.61
CA PRO A 30 13.74 -5.49 -3.45
C PRO A 30 12.28 -5.96 -3.57
N PRO A 31 11.96 -7.15 -3.06
CA PRO A 31 10.57 -7.56 -2.81
C PRO A 31 9.74 -6.40 -2.26
N ASN A 32 8.60 -6.08 -2.88
CA ASN A 32 7.67 -5.04 -2.41
C ASN A 32 8.18 -3.59 -2.35
N ALA A 33 9.29 -3.27 -3.02
CA ALA A 33 9.66 -1.88 -3.26
C ALA A 33 8.51 -1.15 -3.98
N SER A 34 8.29 0.14 -3.70
CA SER A 34 7.35 1.00 -4.43
C SER A 34 7.75 1.17 -5.90
N ARG A 35 7.57 0.12 -6.71
CA ARG A 35 7.84 0.14 -8.16
C ARG A 35 6.96 1.15 -8.89
N ASN A 36 5.82 1.55 -8.30
CA ASN A 36 4.74 2.21 -9.05
C ASN A 36 4.47 3.68 -8.69
N ALA A 37 4.69 4.17 -7.47
CA ALA A 37 4.44 5.60 -7.17
C ALA A 37 5.62 6.51 -7.57
N SER A 38 6.82 5.93 -7.70
CA SER A 38 8.08 6.68 -7.83
C SER A 38 8.63 6.69 -9.26
N ASN A 39 8.04 5.93 -10.19
CA ASN A 39 8.48 5.89 -11.58
C ASN A 39 7.88 7.05 -12.39
N THR A 40 8.71 7.74 -13.18
CA THR A 40 8.32 8.85 -14.07
C THR A 40 7.12 8.49 -14.96
N PHE A 41 7.05 7.23 -15.41
CA PHE A 41 5.94 6.72 -16.21
C PHE A 41 4.60 6.78 -15.47
N SER A 42 4.56 6.32 -14.22
CA SER A 42 3.34 6.32 -13.42
C SER A 42 2.86 7.74 -13.11
N ARG A 43 3.78 8.66 -12.81
CA ARG A 43 3.45 10.08 -12.59
C ARG A 43 2.87 10.72 -13.86
N ALA A 44 3.44 10.40 -15.04
CA ALA A 44 2.92 10.87 -16.31
C ALA A 44 1.52 10.30 -16.60
N LYS A 45 1.30 9.01 -16.38
CA LYS A 45 -0.01 8.36 -16.53
C LYS A 45 -1.07 8.99 -15.61
N ARG A 46 -0.75 9.22 -14.33
CA ARG A 46 -1.65 9.87 -13.38
C ARG A 46 -2.06 11.27 -13.82
N ARG A 47 -1.09 12.07 -14.33
CA ARG A 47 -1.36 13.41 -14.87
C ARG A 47 -2.26 13.36 -16.09
N LEU A 48 -2.05 12.41 -17.01
CA LEU A 48 -2.90 12.20 -18.18
C LEU A 48 -4.36 11.91 -17.78
N LEU A 49 -4.54 11.16 -16.70
CA LEU A 49 -5.85 10.80 -16.15
C LEU A 49 -6.44 11.88 -15.21
N GLY A 50 -5.76 12.99 -14.98
CA GLY A 50 -6.21 14.05 -14.08
C GLY A 50 -6.29 13.65 -12.61
N LEU A 51 -5.54 12.62 -12.18
CA LEU A 51 -5.54 12.15 -10.80
C LEU A 51 -4.61 13.01 -9.92
N GLU A 52 -4.99 13.23 -8.66
CA GLU A 52 -4.14 13.92 -7.68
C GLU A 52 -2.80 13.19 -7.47
N ASP A 53 -1.77 13.92 -7.03
CA ASP A 53 -0.51 13.28 -6.64
C ASP A 53 -0.72 12.40 -5.38
N PRO A 54 0.01 11.26 -5.27
CA PRO A 54 0.04 10.45 -4.06
C PRO A 54 0.38 11.27 -2.81
N VAL A 55 -0.36 11.03 -1.73
CA VAL A 55 -0.09 11.64 -0.42
C VAL A 55 0.58 10.62 0.47
N GLN A 56 1.78 10.93 0.96
CA GLN A 56 2.45 10.07 1.94
C GLN A 56 1.76 10.19 3.30
N ILE A 57 1.46 9.06 3.93
CA ILE A 57 0.94 9.01 5.29
C ILE A 57 2.13 9.07 6.25
N HIS A 58 2.30 10.22 6.91
CA HIS A 58 3.26 10.36 7.99
C HIS A 58 2.74 11.35 9.04
N PHE A 59 3.09 11.12 10.30
CA PHE A 59 2.61 11.93 11.43
C PHE A 59 3.74 12.68 12.15
N LYS A 60 4.89 12.86 11.48
CA LYS A 60 6.07 13.57 12.03
C LYS A 60 5.93 15.09 12.02
N ALA A 61 5.16 15.63 11.07
CA ALA A 61 4.92 17.06 10.95
C ALA A 61 3.71 17.50 11.78
N GLU A 62 3.66 18.78 12.14
CA GLU A 62 2.49 19.35 12.83
C GLU A 62 1.19 19.09 12.07
N TRP A 63 0.11 18.84 12.81
CA TRP A 63 -1.20 18.49 12.26
C TRP A 63 -2.04 19.74 11.97
N LYS A 64 -1.63 20.51 10.97
CA LYS A 64 -2.27 21.78 10.58
C LYS A 64 -2.21 22.02 9.08
N GLU A 65 -2.82 23.12 8.62
CA GLU A 65 -2.79 23.55 7.22
C GLU A 65 -1.35 23.61 6.69
N GLY A 66 -1.15 23.08 5.48
CA GLY A 66 0.15 22.90 4.84
C GLY A 66 0.79 21.53 5.08
N ASN A 67 0.24 20.70 5.97
CA ASN A 67 0.57 19.28 6.05
C ASN A 67 -0.20 18.52 4.95
N PRO A 68 0.47 17.83 4.00
CA PRO A 68 -0.21 17.21 2.86
C PRO A 68 -1.31 16.22 3.25
N LEU A 69 -1.11 15.44 4.31
CA LEU A 69 -2.11 14.48 4.78
C LEU A 69 -3.29 15.19 5.45
N PHE A 70 -3.02 16.23 6.26
CA PHE A 70 -4.05 17.07 6.85
C PHE A 70 -4.91 17.74 5.78
N ASP A 71 -4.28 18.39 4.80
CA ASP A 71 -4.98 19.11 3.73
C ASP A 71 -5.79 18.15 2.85
N TRP A 72 -5.26 16.95 2.58
CA TRP A 72 -5.97 15.91 1.85
C TRP A 72 -7.23 15.43 2.59
N LEU A 73 -7.12 15.19 3.90
CA LEU A 73 -8.25 14.81 4.76
C LEU A 73 -9.27 15.94 4.89
N TYR A 74 -8.80 17.16 5.14
CA TYR A 74 -9.66 18.32 5.39
C TYR A 74 -10.59 18.62 4.20
N ARG A 75 -10.07 18.53 2.97
CA ARG A 75 -10.87 18.70 1.73
C ARG A 75 -11.99 17.67 1.59
N ARG A 76 -11.88 16.53 2.27
CA ARG A 76 -12.77 15.35 2.12
C ARG A 76 -13.51 14.95 3.39
N ARG A 77 -13.30 15.65 4.50
CA ARG A 77 -13.85 15.30 5.82
C ARG A 77 -15.37 15.18 5.89
N HIS A 78 -16.08 15.75 4.92
CA HIS A 78 -17.54 15.77 4.84
C HIS A 78 -18.10 14.65 3.93
N LEU A 79 -17.23 13.79 3.41
CA LEU A 79 -17.58 12.71 2.49
C LEU A 79 -17.33 11.37 3.19
N PRO A 80 -18.39 10.70 3.66
CA PRO A 80 -18.27 9.39 4.28
C PRO A 80 -17.76 8.33 3.29
N ILE A 81 -17.13 7.30 3.83
CA ILE A 81 -16.73 6.12 3.07
C ILE A 81 -17.99 5.34 2.69
N HIS A 82 -18.17 5.09 1.39
CA HIS A 82 -19.27 4.29 0.87
C HIS A 82 -18.91 2.79 0.87
N MET A 83 -17.73 2.46 0.36
CA MET A 83 -17.27 1.08 0.22
C MET A 83 -15.79 0.96 0.54
N LEU A 84 -15.42 -0.14 1.18
CA LEU A 84 -14.05 -0.50 1.53
C LEU A 84 -13.75 -1.91 0.99
N GLN A 85 -12.64 -2.07 0.29
CA GLN A 85 -12.22 -3.32 -0.32
C GLN A 85 -10.80 -3.68 0.13
N LEU A 86 -10.61 -4.94 0.53
CA LEU A 86 -9.29 -5.55 0.60
C LEU A 86 -8.99 -6.17 -0.75
N ARG A 87 -7.89 -5.73 -1.37
CA ARG A 87 -7.50 -6.18 -2.71
C ARG A 87 -6.10 -6.77 -2.70
N LYS A 88 -5.86 -7.71 -3.61
CA LYS A 88 -4.58 -8.41 -3.77
C LYS A 88 -4.14 -8.41 -5.22
N GLU A 89 -2.96 -7.85 -5.50
CA GLU A 89 -2.37 -7.85 -6.84
C GLU A 89 -2.05 -9.27 -7.30
N ARG A 90 -2.23 -9.54 -8.60
CA ARG A 90 -1.99 -10.86 -9.22
C ARG A 90 -0.57 -11.04 -9.76
N GLU A 91 0.25 -10.00 -9.75
CA GLU A 91 1.57 -10.04 -10.38
C GLU A 91 2.58 -10.81 -9.51
N SER A 92 3.15 -11.86 -10.09
CA SER A 92 4.23 -12.64 -9.49
C SER A 92 5.55 -11.85 -9.51
N PRO A 93 6.46 -12.05 -8.54
CA PRO A 93 6.39 -13.00 -7.42
C PRO A 93 5.77 -12.41 -6.13
N TYR A 94 5.25 -11.18 -6.17
CA TYR A 94 4.81 -10.45 -4.99
C TYR A 94 3.34 -10.04 -5.09
N PHE A 95 2.48 -10.79 -4.42
CA PHE A 95 1.05 -10.51 -4.39
C PHE A 95 0.72 -9.45 -3.35
N HIS A 96 0.88 -8.18 -3.71
CA HIS A 96 0.71 -7.06 -2.78
C HIS A 96 -0.76 -6.87 -2.35
N GLU A 97 -1.00 -6.77 -1.03
CA GLU A 97 -2.31 -6.45 -0.48
C GLU A 97 -2.45 -4.96 -0.16
N TYR A 98 -3.62 -4.41 -0.46
CA TYR A 98 -3.92 -3.00 -0.26
C TYR A 98 -5.39 -2.77 0.01
N ILE A 99 -5.71 -1.57 0.49
CA ILE A 99 -7.09 -1.13 0.69
C ILE A 99 -7.49 -0.22 -0.47
N ALA A 100 -8.65 -0.49 -1.08
CA ALA A 100 -9.30 0.44 -1.98
C ALA A 100 -10.63 0.88 -1.36
N PHE A 101 -10.99 2.15 -1.49
CA PHE A 101 -12.25 2.64 -0.96
C PHE A 101 -12.83 3.75 -1.83
N SER A 102 -14.15 3.88 -1.80
CA SER A 102 -14.86 4.96 -2.46
C SER A 102 -15.54 5.85 -1.43
N LEU A 103 -15.58 7.15 -1.73
CA LEU A 103 -16.34 8.11 -0.95
C LEU A 103 -17.73 8.27 -1.56
N GLN A 104 -18.72 8.59 -0.72
CA GLN A 104 -20.08 8.90 -1.17
C GLN A 104 -20.10 10.12 -2.10
N LYS A 105 -21.26 10.35 -2.77
CA LYS A 105 -21.54 11.55 -3.58
C LYS A 105 -20.49 11.82 -4.66
N ASN A 106 -19.96 10.76 -5.28
CA ASN A 106 -18.88 10.84 -6.29
C ASN A 106 -17.60 11.51 -5.75
N GLY A 107 -17.31 11.36 -4.46
CA GLY A 107 -16.11 11.91 -3.81
C GLY A 107 -14.78 11.30 -4.26
N GLY A 108 -14.83 10.32 -5.17
CA GLY A 108 -13.68 9.65 -5.77
C GLY A 108 -13.40 8.29 -5.15
N CYS A 109 -12.49 7.55 -5.80
CA CYS A 109 -11.94 6.29 -5.33
C CYS A 109 -10.49 6.48 -4.95
N PHE A 110 -10.06 5.79 -3.90
CA PHE A 110 -8.72 5.90 -3.35
C PHE A 110 -8.17 4.53 -3.01
N ARG A 111 -6.85 4.45 -2.98
CA ARG A 111 -6.07 3.28 -2.63
C ARG A 111 -5.12 3.66 -1.50
N ILE A 112 -4.95 2.78 -0.53
CA ILE A 112 -4.00 2.92 0.57
C ILE A 112 -3.05 1.75 0.56
N ASP A 113 -1.76 2.06 0.56
CA ASP A 113 -0.67 1.09 0.52
C ASP A 113 0.30 1.27 1.67
N ARG A 114 0.96 0.17 2.03
CA ARG A 114 2.23 0.15 2.76
C ARG A 114 3.27 -0.57 1.93
N ARG A 115 4.39 0.07 1.64
CA ARG A 115 5.49 -0.53 0.85
C ARG A 115 6.84 -0.27 1.50
N GLN A 116 7.85 -1.00 1.03
CA GLN A 116 9.22 -0.58 1.25
C GLN A 116 9.55 0.58 0.31
N ARG A 117 10.30 1.57 0.83
CA ARG A 117 10.82 2.66 0.00
C ARG A 117 11.71 2.11 -1.14
N PRO A 118 11.59 2.61 -2.38
CA PRO A 118 12.44 2.14 -3.48
C PRO A 118 13.89 2.59 -3.33
N ASP A 119 14.09 3.73 -2.65
CA ASP A 119 15.37 4.36 -2.37
C ASP A 119 15.87 4.04 -0.95
N GLU A 120 15.42 2.93 -0.36
CA GLU A 120 15.88 2.49 0.95
C GLU A 120 17.38 2.16 0.90
N ASN A 121 18.16 2.75 1.81
CA ASN A 121 19.62 2.61 1.83
C ASN A 121 20.03 1.20 2.28
N ALA A 122 19.24 0.57 3.16
CA ALA A 122 19.48 -0.76 3.70
C ALA A 122 18.23 -1.64 3.55
N PRO A 123 17.85 -2.04 2.32
CA PRO A 123 16.57 -2.70 2.10
C PRO A 123 16.46 -4.08 2.75
N MET A 124 17.61 -4.74 2.99
CA MET A 124 17.67 -6.04 3.68
C MET A 124 17.33 -5.94 5.17
N ASP A 125 17.33 -4.75 5.76
CA ASP A 125 16.95 -4.56 7.16
C ASP A 125 15.46 -4.87 7.40
N SER A 126 14.66 -4.88 6.33
CA SER A 126 13.26 -5.31 6.34
C SER A 126 13.07 -6.78 6.74
N ILE A 127 14.12 -7.61 6.69
CA ILE A 127 14.08 -9.01 7.14
C ILE A 127 14.15 -9.09 8.67
N TYR A 128 14.81 -8.13 9.32
CA TYR A 128 15.01 -8.13 10.76
C TYR A 128 13.84 -7.48 11.51
N THR A 129 13.80 -7.70 12.83
CA THR A 129 12.75 -7.16 13.71
C THR A 129 12.70 -5.64 13.74
N ASN A 130 13.83 -4.98 13.53
CA ASN A 130 13.92 -3.52 13.52
C ASN A 130 13.31 -2.91 12.25
N GLY A 131 13.23 -3.68 11.16
CA GLY A 131 12.63 -3.26 9.90
C GLY A 131 13.29 -2.03 9.27
N VAL A 132 12.55 -1.42 8.35
CA VAL A 132 12.89 -0.15 7.68
C VAL A 132 11.74 0.84 7.81
N GLU A 133 11.96 2.09 7.41
CA GLU A 133 10.88 3.08 7.40
C GLU A 133 9.79 2.65 6.39
N PRO A 134 8.51 2.59 6.81
CA PRO A 134 7.44 2.25 5.90
C PRO A 134 7.16 3.41 4.93
N TYR A 135 6.82 3.05 3.69
CA TYR A 135 6.30 3.98 2.70
C TYR A 135 4.79 3.76 2.57
N ASP A 136 4.04 4.48 3.41
CA ASP A 136 2.58 4.41 3.41
C ASP A 136 2.02 5.55 2.55
N THR A 137 1.11 5.27 1.63
CA THR A 137 0.53 6.27 0.70
C THR A 137 -0.98 6.16 0.61
N ILE A 138 -1.63 7.29 0.33
CA ILE A 138 -3.02 7.38 -0.16
C ILE A 138 -2.98 7.94 -1.56
N GLU A 139 -3.64 7.26 -2.49
CA GLU A 139 -3.60 7.57 -3.90
C GLU A 139 -4.98 7.54 -4.51
N GLN A 140 -5.34 8.58 -5.26
CA GLN A 140 -6.57 8.53 -6.06
C GLN A 140 -6.44 7.48 -7.17
N ILE A 141 -7.51 6.71 -7.39
CA ILE A 141 -7.65 5.72 -8.46
C ILE A 141 -8.92 6.02 -9.27
N THR A 142 -8.98 5.51 -10.50
CA THR A 142 -10.09 5.77 -11.43
C THR A 142 -11.37 5.06 -11.01
N SER A 143 -11.28 3.80 -10.56
CA SER A 143 -12.40 3.08 -9.94
C SER A 143 -11.91 1.99 -8.99
N LEU A 144 -12.83 1.40 -8.23
CA LEU A 144 -12.52 0.24 -7.38
C LEU A 144 -12.19 -1.02 -8.19
N ASP A 145 -12.79 -1.16 -9.38
CA ASP A 145 -12.64 -2.33 -10.23
C ASP A 145 -11.46 -2.22 -11.20
N HIS A 146 -11.00 -1.00 -11.45
CA HIS A 146 -9.88 -0.71 -12.35
C HIS A 146 -8.80 0.05 -11.60
N SER A 147 -7.77 -0.71 -11.23
CA SER A 147 -6.50 -0.18 -10.78
C SER A 147 -5.70 0.24 -12.01
N GLU A 148 -5.23 1.49 -12.05
CA GLU A 148 -4.29 1.96 -13.06
C GLU A 148 -2.90 1.29 -12.97
N TYR A 149 -2.73 0.46 -11.95
CA TYR A 149 -1.55 -0.33 -11.63
C TYR A 149 -1.78 -1.79 -12.02
N ASN A 150 -1.27 -2.71 -11.19
CA ASN A 150 -1.41 -4.13 -11.37
C ASN A 150 -2.87 -4.57 -11.25
N THR A 151 -3.21 -5.58 -12.04
CA THR A 151 -4.49 -6.29 -11.89
C THR A 151 -4.56 -6.92 -10.51
N SER A 152 -5.75 -6.91 -9.92
CA SER A 152 -5.96 -7.37 -8.55
C SER A 152 -7.30 -8.05 -8.35
N ASP A 153 -7.33 -8.99 -7.41
CA ASP A 153 -8.53 -9.62 -6.90
C ASP A 153 -9.11 -8.83 -5.74
N CYS A 154 -10.44 -8.69 -5.72
CA CYS A 154 -11.15 -8.22 -4.53
C CYS A 154 -11.36 -9.42 -3.60
N LEU A 155 -10.69 -9.42 -2.44
CA LEU A 155 -10.78 -10.50 -1.45
C LEU A 155 -11.96 -10.29 -0.51
N VAL A 156 -12.19 -9.04 -0.12
CA VAL A 156 -13.29 -8.62 0.76
C VAL A 156 -13.82 -7.29 0.26
N ALA A 157 -15.14 -7.14 0.26
CA ALA A 157 -15.82 -5.87 0.05
C ALA A 157 -16.82 -5.61 1.18
N ILE A 158 -16.72 -4.45 1.81
CA ILE A 158 -17.66 -3.96 2.82
C ILE A 158 -18.34 -2.74 2.24
N GLU A 159 -19.65 -2.82 2.06
CA GLU A 159 -20.49 -1.67 1.75
C GLU A 159 -21.07 -1.13 3.06
N PHE A 160 -20.81 0.13 3.37
CA PHE A 160 -21.32 0.74 4.59
C PHE A 160 -22.72 1.30 4.36
N LYS A 161 -23.65 0.92 5.24
CA LYS A 161 -25.03 1.43 5.28
C LYS A 161 -25.23 2.57 6.28
N THR A 162 -24.18 2.88 7.03
CA THR A 162 -24.07 4.04 7.92
C THR A 162 -22.90 4.89 7.47
N ASP A 163 -22.86 6.14 7.90
CA ASP A 163 -21.78 7.05 7.57
C ASP A 163 -20.52 6.66 8.34
N VAL A 164 -19.44 6.42 7.60
CA VAL A 164 -18.12 6.09 8.17
C VAL A 164 -17.16 7.19 7.80
N ASP A 165 -16.72 7.95 8.80
CA ASP A 165 -15.78 9.04 8.57
C ASP A 165 -14.42 8.53 8.13
N LEU A 166 -13.83 9.25 7.18
CA LEU A 166 -12.47 9.00 6.70
C LEU A 166 -11.42 9.06 7.83
N ASP A 167 -11.72 9.82 8.88
CA ASP A 167 -10.91 9.92 10.09
C ASP A 167 -10.72 8.55 10.78
N ALA A 168 -11.66 7.61 10.65
CA ALA A 168 -11.52 6.26 11.20
C ALA A 168 -10.29 5.54 10.60
N ILE A 169 -10.10 5.62 9.28
CA ILE A 169 -8.92 5.04 8.62
C ILE A 169 -7.64 5.78 9.07
N ILE A 170 -7.66 7.12 9.12
CA ILE A 170 -6.49 7.91 9.50
C ILE A 170 -6.05 7.64 10.94
N ARG A 171 -7.01 7.45 11.87
CA ARG A 171 -6.73 7.04 13.25
C ARG A 171 -6.07 5.67 13.32
N ILE A 172 -6.52 4.70 12.53
CA ILE A 172 -5.89 3.37 12.47
C ILE A 172 -4.46 3.50 11.95
N CYS A 173 -4.24 4.24 10.87
CA CYS A 173 -2.89 4.50 10.35
C CYS A 173 -1.98 5.15 11.41
N ARG A 174 -2.50 6.15 12.14
CA ARG A 174 -1.78 6.81 13.24
C ARG A 174 -1.43 5.82 14.36
N ALA A 175 -2.37 4.98 14.77
CA ALA A 175 -2.14 3.96 15.78
C ALA A 175 -1.05 2.97 15.36
N ILE A 176 -1.03 2.56 14.08
CA ILE A 176 0.05 1.71 13.54
C ILE A 176 1.40 2.43 13.59
N HIS A 177 1.47 3.71 13.19
CA HIS A 177 2.68 4.54 13.20
C HIS A 177 3.22 4.83 14.60
N GLN A 178 2.36 4.84 15.61
CA GLN A 178 2.74 5.06 17.00
C GLN A 178 3.03 3.75 17.75
N HIS A 179 2.58 2.61 17.22
CA HIS A 179 2.79 1.32 17.85
C HIS A 179 4.29 0.97 17.89
N PRO A 180 4.85 0.58 19.05
CA PRO A 180 6.30 0.36 19.22
C PRO A 180 6.92 -0.56 18.18
N ASN A 181 6.17 -1.59 17.75
CA ASN A 181 6.65 -2.58 16.80
C ASN A 181 6.11 -2.37 15.37
N ALA A 182 4.90 -1.81 15.20
CA ALA A 182 4.21 -1.83 13.90
C ALA A 182 4.47 -0.56 13.05
N LYS A 183 5.20 0.40 13.63
CA LYS A 183 5.65 1.62 12.98
C LYS A 183 6.72 1.41 11.91
N VAL A 184 7.31 0.21 11.83
CA VAL A 184 8.34 -0.15 10.83
C VAL A 184 7.76 -1.09 9.80
N TYR A 185 8.37 -1.12 8.62
CA TYR A 185 8.12 -2.13 7.61
C TYR A 185 9.04 -3.34 7.86
N THR A 186 8.45 -4.52 8.00
CA THR A 186 9.18 -5.79 7.99
C THR A 186 8.53 -6.76 7.02
N LEU A 187 9.33 -7.53 6.27
CA LEU A 187 8.83 -8.54 5.33
C LEU A 187 8.01 -9.62 6.04
N GLN A 188 8.35 -9.94 7.29
CA GLN A 188 7.74 -11.05 8.02
C GLN A 188 6.45 -10.69 8.76
N ARG A 189 6.28 -9.44 9.24
CA ARG A 189 5.20 -9.11 10.19
C ARG A 189 4.43 -7.84 9.86
N TYR A 190 5.12 -6.75 9.56
CA TYR A 190 4.52 -5.41 9.46
C TYR A 190 4.57 -4.87 8.02
N ASN A 191 4.25 -5.76 7.07
CA ASN A 191 4.22 -5.49 5.64
C ASN A 191 2.82 -5.02 5.17
N CYS A 192 2.60 -5.07 3.87
CA CYS A 192 1.33 -4.69 3.23
C CYS A 192 0.12 -5.54 3.68
N TYR A 193 0.29 -6.85 3.92
CA TYR A 193 -0.77 -7.73 4.41
C TYR A 193 -1.28 -7.26 5.78
N PHE A 194 -0.35 -7.10 6.73
CA PHE A 194 -0.70 -6.61 8.07
C PHE A 194 -1.41 -5.27 7.99
N PHE A 195 -0.86 -4.33 7.22
CA PHE A 195 -1.39 -2.97 7.14
C PHE A 195 -2.80 -2.94 6.54
N ALA A 196 -2.99 -3.57 5.37
CA ALA A 196 -4.28 -3.59 4.71
C ALA A 196 -5.35 -4.31 5.55
N GLN A 197 -5.03 -5.48 6.10
CA GLN A 197 -5.97 -6.23 6.94
C GLN A 197 -6.28 -5.51 8.25
N THR A 198 -5.30 -4.83 8.87
CA THR A 198 -5.54 -4.04 10.09
C THR A 198 -6.46 -2.87 9.83
N ILE A 199 -6.32 -2.17 8.70
CA ILE A 199 -7.26 -1.11 8.30
C ILE A 199 -8.66 -1.70 8.09
N LEU A 200 -8.80 -2.78 7.31
CA LEU A 200 -10.10 -3.43 7.07
C LEU A 200 -10.80 -3.80 8.39
N LEU A 201 -10.11 -4.54 9.27
CA LEU A 201 -10.66 -5.02 10.53
C LEU A 201 -10.93 -3.87 11.50
N GLY A 202 -10.02 -2.91 11.58
CA GLY A 202 -10.16 -1.73 12.43
C GLY A 202 -11.38 -0.89 12.02
N THR A 203 -11.56 -0.62 10.73
CA THR A 203 -12.70 0.14 10.23
C THR A 203 -14.01 -0.64 10.41
N ALA A 204 -14.03 -1.94 10.12
CA ALA A 204 -15.23 -2.77 10.36
C ALA A 204 -15.63 -2.77 11.85
N ARG A 205 -14.66 -2.91 12.76
CA ARG A 205 -14.90 -2.85 14.21
C ARG A 205 -15.38 -1.48 14.67
N TRP A 206 -14.81 -0.40 14.13
CA TRP A 206 -15.22 0.97 14.43
C TRP A 206 -16.72 1.13 14.20
N VAL A 207 -17.20 0.75 13.01
CA VAL A 207 -18.61 0.84 12.63
C VAL A 207 -19.52 0.04 13.55
N ILE A 208 -19.15 -1.20 13.88
CA ILE A 208 -19.95 -2.05 14.78
C ILE A 208 -20.07 -1.40 16.16
N THR A 209 -18.97 -0.85 16.69
CA THR A 209 -18.96 -0.21 18.01
C THR A 209 -19.82 1.05 18.02
N SER A 210 -19.66 1.92 17.02
CA SER A 210 -20.44 3.16 16.90
C SER A 210 -21.95 2.89 16.78
N ASN A 211 -22.35 1.89 16.01
CA ASN A 211 -23.77 1.51 15.89
C ASN A 211 -24.34 0.95 17.20
N LEU A 212 -23.53 0.23 17.98
CA LEU A 212 -23.95 -0.30 19.29
C LEU A 212 -24.13 0.83 20.30
N GLU A 213 -23.26 1.83 20.30
CA GLU A 213 -23.38 3.02 21.15
C GLU A 213 -24.64 3.82 20.80
N GLU A 214 -24.88 4.08 19.51
CA GLU A 214 -26.09 4.79 19.06
C GLU A 214 -27.38 4.03 19.45
N SER A 215 -27.39 2.70 19.31
CA SER A 215 -28.55 1.90 19.73
C SER A 215 -28.81 1.94 21.24
N ARG A 216 -27.76 2.09 22.07
CA ARG A 216 -27.88 2.18 23.53
C ARG A 216 -28.32 3.56 23.98
N ASP A 217 -27.85 4.61 23.33
CA ASP A 217 -28.29 5.98 23.59
C ASP A 217 -29.78 6.17 23.27
N THR A 218 -30.30 5.49 22.25
CA THR A 218 -31.75 5.48 21.97
C THR A 218 -32.60 4.71 22.99
N GLN A 219 -31.97 3.88 23.83
CA GLN A 219 -32.64 3.05 24.85
C GLN A 219 -32.65 3.69 26.25
N GLY A 220 -32.04 4.87 26.44
CA GLY A 220 -32.22 5.68 27.66
C GLY A 220 -31.37 5.29 28.87
N ASP A 221 -30.31 4.49 28.72
CA ASP A 221 -29.35 4.22 29.80
C ASP A 221 -28.08 5.07 29.62
N PRO A 222 -27.66 5.86 30.62
CA PRO A 222 -26.46 6.66 30.49
C PRO A 222 -25.18 5.84 30.78
N VAL A 223 -24.07 6.35 30.24
CA VAL A 223 -22.67 6.19 30.66
C VAL A 223 -21.82 5.18 29.85
N LEU A 224 -20.88 5.68 29.03
CA LEU A 224 -19.45 5.77 29.34
C LEU A 224 -18.72 6.56 28.23
N MET A 225 -18.43 7.84 28.48
CA MET A 225 -17.59 8.65 27.62
C MET A 225 -16.15 8.13 27.70
N PHE A 226 -15.70 7.33 26.72
CA PHE A 226 -14.26 7.17 26.47
C PHE A 226 -13.78 8.41 25.72
N LEU A 227 -13.51 9.45 26.50
CA LEU A 227 -12.72 10.60 26.08
C LEU A 227 -11.31 10.10 25.71
N TYR A 228 -10.96 10.17 24.43
CA TYR A 228 -9.57 10.40 24.04
C TYR A 228 -9.49 11.83 23.50
N PRO A 229 -8.69 12.71 24.11
CA PRO A 229 -8.69 14.13 23.81
C PRO A 229 -8.12 14.38 22.40
N TYR A 230 -8.81 15.24 21.66
CA TYR A 230 -8.20 16.06 20.62
C TYR A 230 -7.29 17.07 21.32
N ASP A 231 -5.98 16.85 21.27
CA ASP A 231 -5.04 17.94 21.56
C ASP A 231 -4.91 18.80 20.29
N HIS A 232 -5.27 20.07 20.46
CA HIS A 232 -5.18 21.16 19.48
C HIS A 232 -3.72 21.55 19.17
#